data_AF-A0A9P7WX61-F1
#
_entry.id   AF-A0A9P7WX61-F1
#
_cell.length_a   1.000
_cell.length_b   1.000
_cell.length_c   1.000
_cell.angle_alpha   90.00
_cell.angle_beta   90.00
_cell.angle_gamma   90.00
#
_symmetry.space_group_name_H-M   'P 1'
#
loop_
_entity.id
_entity.type
_entity.pdbx_description
1 polymer ?
#
loop_
_entity_poly.entity_id
_entity_poly.type
_entity_poly.pdbx_seq_one_letter_code
_entity_poly.pdbx_strand_id
1 'polypeptide(L)'
;MGGAVAVLNAMYLRLHLPPSTPVSSFTVGTPKIGNAAFAAWSDKVLAPVAINSVRIVNAHDIVPTLPLPLPLINWLPSGVEYHLQPNGRWYNCGSPSHYRTDSRCSDGYSEAHGSLDNHSNLGELSMIYGCAAT
;
A
#
# COMPACT_ATOMS: atom_id res chain seq x y z
N MET A 1 3.19 -9.90 1.18
CA MET A 1 4.61 -9.96 0.73
C MET A 1 4.81 -9.37 -0.67
N GLY A 2 4.12 -9.86 -1.70
CA GLY A 2 4.32 -9.42 -3.09
C GLY A 2 4.24 -7.92 -3.30
N GLY A 3 3.32 -7.23 -2.62
CA GLY A 3 3.21 -5.77 -2.67
C GLY A 3 4.49 -5.03 -2.25
N ALA A 4 5.15 -5.45 -1.17
CA ALA A 4 6.38 -4.79 -0.72
C ALA A 4 7.51 -4.95 -1.75
N VAL A 5 7.64 -6.13 -2.33
CA VAL A 5 8.61 -6.41 -3.40
C VAL A 5 8.28 -5.62 -4.66
N ALA A 6 7.01 -5.46 -4.99
CA ALA A 6 6.58 -4.67 -6.15
C ALA A 6 6.98 -3.19 -6.03
N VAL A 7 6.85 -2.59 -4.83
CA VAL A 7 7.31 -1.21 -4.60
C VAL A 7 8.83 -1.10 -4.76
N LEU A 8 9.59 -2.03 -4.16
CA LEU A 8 11.05 -2.05 -4.29
C LEU A 8 11.50 -2.25 -5.75
N ASN A 9 10.83 -3.14 -6.48
CA ASN A 9 11.09 -3.35 -7.90
C ASN A 9 10.76 -2.13 -8.74
N ALA A 10 9.64 -1.44 -8.46
CA ALA A 10 9.30 -0.21 -9.17
C ALA A 10 10.38 0.87 -8.95
N MET A 11 10.88 1.03 -7.73
CA MET A 11 12.00 1.93 -7.46
C MET A 11 13.27 1.49 -8.21
N TYR A 12 13.60 0.20 -8.17
CA TYR A 12 14.77 -0.35 -8.87
C TYR A 12 14.70 -0.06 -10.38
N LEU A 13 13.57 -0.37 -11.02
CA LEU A 13 13.34 -0.10 -12.44
C LEU A 13 13.46 1.39 -12.73
N ARG A 14 12.86 2.25 -11.91
CA ARG A 14 12.90 3.70 -12.12
C ARG A 14 14.32 4.29 -12.00
N LEU A 15 15.19 3.67 -11.23
CA LEU A 15 16.60 4.07 -11.07
C LEU A 15 17.51 3.55 -12.18
N HIS A 16 17.14 2.44 -12.84
CA HIS A 16 18.01 1.76 -13.82
C HIS A 16 17.52 1.83 -15.26
N LEU A 17 16.27 2.24 -15.49
CA LEU A 17 15.72 2.47 -16.83
C LEU A 17 15.89 3.94 -17.25
N PRO A 18 15.85 4.24 -18.56
CA PRO A 18 15.86 5.61 -19.05
C PRO A 18 14.76 6.46 -18.38
N PRO A 19 15.01 7.75 -18.04
CA PRO A 19 14.04 8.60 -17.36
C PRO A 19 12.69 8.77 -18.06
N SER A 20 12.64 8.53 -19.37
CA SER A 20 11.43 8.52 -20.20
C SER A 20 10.58 7.26 -20.03
N THR A 21 11.06 6.23 -19.34
CA THR A 21 10.32 4.99 -19.12
C THR A 21 9.34 5.17 -17.97
N PRO A 22 8.02 5.12 -18.22
CA PRO A 22 7.05 5.22 -17.14
C PRO A 22 7.09 3.94 -16.30
N VAL A 23 7.13 4.09 -14.98
CA VAL A 23 7.08 2.98 -14.02
C VAL A 23 6.07 3.33 -12.95
N SER A 24 5.07 2.48 -12.78
CA SER A 24 4.04 2.61 -11.76
C SER A 24 3.96 1.32 -10.94
N SER A 25 3.60 1.44 -9.67
CA SER A 25 3.30 0.27 -8.82
C SER A 25 1.86 0.30 -8.36
N PHE A 26 1.17 -0.83 -8.54
CA PHE A 26 -0.16 -1.09 -8.01
C PHE A 26 -0.08 -2.35 -7.18
N THR A 27 -0.52 -2.25 -5.94
CA THR A 27 -0.33 -3.31 -4.97
C THR A 27 -1.58 -3.48 -4.12
N VAL A 28 -1.82 -4.70 -3.62
CA VAL A 28 -2.95 -5.02 -2.74
C VAL A 28 -2.39 -5.54 -1.42
N GLY A 29 -2.91 -5.01 -0.30
CA GLY A 29 -2.54 -5.46 1.04
C GLY A 29 -1.06 -5.25 1.40
N THR A 30 -0.41 -4.22 0.83
CA THR A 30 1.03 -3.99 1.00
C THR A 30 1.36 -3.57 2.43
N PRO A 31 2.30 -4.26 3.11
CA PRO A 31 2.77 -3.83 4.42
C PRO A 31 3.59 -2.54 4.30
N LYS A 32 3.84 -1.88 5.43
CA LYS A 32 4.78 -0.77 5.53
C LYS A 32 6.21 -1.30 5.32
N ILE A 33 7.01 -0.59 4.52
CA ILE A 33 8.27 -1.14 3.99
C ILE A 33 9.48 -0.45 4.61
N GLY A 34 9.34 0.79 5.05
CA GLY A 34 10.45 1.56 5.59
C GLY A 34 10.02 2.66 6.55
N ASN A 35 11.03 3.39 7.03
CA ASN A 35 10.83 4.56 7.87
C ASN A 35 10.41 5.79 7.05
N ALA A 36 10.30 6.94 7.71
CA ALA A 36 9.94 8.20 7.06
C ALA A 36 10.89 8.62 5.92
N ALA A 37 12.19 8.36 6.06
CA ALA A 37 13.17 8.69 5.02
C ALA A 37 12.99 7.81 3.78
N PHE A 38 12.73 6.51 3.98
CA PHE A 38 12.43 5.59 2.90
C PHE A 38 11.13 5.96 2.18
N ALA A 39 10.04 6.22 2.92
CA ALA A 39 8.76 6.63 2.33
C ALA A 39 8.96 7.86 1.42
N ALA A 40 9.49 8.96 1.97
CA ALA A 40 9.72 10.19 1.21
C ALA A 40 10.64 10.00 0.00
N TRP A 41 11.68 9.16 0.12
CA TRP A 41 12.55 8.85 -1.00
C TRP A 41 11.83 8.03 -2.08
N SER A 42 11.04 7.03 -1.69
CA SER A 42 10.25 6.20 -2.60
C SER A 42 9.25 7.02 -3.42
N ASP A 43 8.57 7.96 -2.78
CA ASP A 43 7.61 8.83 -3.48
C ASP A 43 8.32 9.75 -4.45
N LYS A 44 9.46 10.33 -4.06
CA LYS A 44 10.26 11.19 -4.93
C LYS A 44 10.77 10.44 -6.16
N VAL A 45 11.25 9.21 -5.98
CA VAL A 45 11.74 8.38 -7.09
C VAL A 45 10.61 8.10 -8.08
N LEU A 46 9.41 7.78 -7.60
CA LEU A 46 8.28 7.38 -8.44
C LEU A 46 7.43 8.56 -8.94
N ALA A 47 7.50 9.74 -8.32
CA ALA A 47 6.74 10.96 -8.67
C ALA A 47 6.76 11.43 -10.14
N PRO A 48 7.77 11.14 -10.99
CA PRO A 48 7.80 11.64 -12.37
C PRO A 48 6.69 11.12 -13.32
N VAL A 49 5.82 10.23 -12.86
CA VAL A 49 4.64 9.75 -13.59
C VAL A 49 3.34 10.16 -12.89
N ALA A 50 2.28 10.40 -13.68
CA ALA A 50 0.98 10.86 -13.17
C ALA A 50 0.33 9.90 -12.15
N ILE A 51 0.58 8.60 -12.27
CA ILE A 51 0.24 7.58 -11.26
C ILE A 51 1.51 6.83 -10.92
N ASN A 52 2.03 7.04 -9.72
CA ASN A 52 3.37 6.58 -9.33
C ASN A 52 3.34 5.31 -8.48
N SER A 53 2.68 5.36 -7.33
CA SER A 53 2.64 4.27 -6.36
C SER A 53 1.29 4.26 -5.67
N VAL A 54 0.57 3.16 -5.85
CA VAL A 54 -0.76 2.94 -5.29
C VAL A 54 -0.77 1.63 -4.50
N ARG A 55 -1.28 1.72 -3.27
CA ARG A 55 -1.64 0.55 -2.46
C ARG A 55 -3.15 0.52 -2.25
N ILE A 56 -3.72 -0.65 -2.51
CA ILE A 56 -5.14 -0.93 -2.32
C ILE A 56 -5.26 -1.75 -1.03
N VAL A 57 -6.14 -1.32 -0.14
CA VAL A 57 -6.40 -2.00 1.13
C VAL A 57 -7.87 -2.38 1.20
N ASN A 58 -8.14 -3.62 1.59
CA ASN A 58 -9.49 -4.15 1.74
C ASN A 58 -9.87 -4.23 3.22
N ALA A 59 -10.97 -3.57 3.57
CA ALA A 59 -11.66 -3.63 4.85
C ALA A 59 -10.67 -3.63 6.05
N HIS A 60 -10.77 -4.62 6.92
CA HIS A 60 -9.88 -4.78 8.07
C HIS A 60 -8.68 -5.68 7.74
N ASP A 61 -8.07 -5.57 6.56
CA ASP A 61 -6.81 -6.26 6.25
C ASP A 61 -5.73 -5.84 7.27
N ILE A 62 -5.14 -6.82 7.95
CA ILE A 62 -4.12 -6.60 8.97
C ILE A 62 -2.74 -6.33 8.37
N VAL A 63 -2.43 -6.82 7.18
CA VAL A 63 -1.07 -6.74 6.62
C VAL A 63 -0.61 -5.30 6.36
N PRO A 64 -1.47 -4.39 5.86
CA PRO A 64 -1.17 -2.96 5.70
C PRO A 64 -0.73 -2.21 6.96
N THR A 65 -1.08 -2.70 8.14
CA THR A 65 -0.69 -2.09 9.43
C THR A 65 0.69 -2.55 9.88
N LEU A 66 1.17 -3.68 9.35
CA LEU A 66 2.47 -4.27 9.68
C LEU A 66 3.63 -3.51 9.02
N PRO A 67 4.83 -3.50 9.66
CA PRO A 67 5.10 -3.99 11.00
C PRO A 67 4.38 -3.16 12.06
N LEU A 68 3.94 -3.82 13.15
CA LEU A 68 3.26 -3.14 14.24
C LEU A 68 4.15 -2.01 14.80
N PRO A 69 3.56 -0.86 15.18
CA PRO A 69 4.32 0.26 15.69
C PRO A 69 5.01 -0.12 17.01
N LEU A 70 6.31 0.15 17.09
CA LEU A 70 7.09 0.04 18.33
C LEU A 70 7.43 1.45 18.83
N PRO A 71 7.61 1.68 20.14
CA PRO A 71 7.79 3.02 20.72
C PRO A 71 8.90 3.88 20.08
N LEU A 72 9.89 3.24 19.45
CA LEU A 72 11.04 3.89 18.82
C LEU A 72 11.15 3.60 17.31
N ILE A 73 10.22 2.84 16.73
CA ILE A 73 10.28 2.44 15.33
C ILE A 73 8.92 2.74 14.69
N ASN A 74 8.94 3.75 13.82
CA ASN A 74 7.78 4.16 13.05
C ASN A 74 7.95 3.78 11.58
N TRP A 75 7.21 2.76 11.17
CA TRP A 75 7.08 2.37 9.77
C TRP A 75 6.01 3.22 9.10
N LEU A 76 6.26 3.64 7.86
CA LEU A 76 5.29 4.37 7.07
C LEU A 76 4.94 3.58 5.80
N PRO A 77 3.70 3.72 5.31
CA PRO A 77 3.35 3.26 3.98
C PRO A 77 4.12 4.06 2.91
N SER A 78 4.25 3.46 1.73
CA SER A 78 4.77 4.10 0.52
C SER A 78 3.63 4.26 -0.48
N GLY A 79 3.59 5.40 -1.19
CA GLY A 79 2.53 5.69 -2.15
C GLY A 79 1.18 6.07 -1.54
N VAL A 80 0.19 6.23 -2.41
CA VAL A 80 -1.18 6.62 -2.06
C VAL A 80 -1.99 5.38 -1.70
N GLU A 81 -2.72 5.43 -0.58
CA GLU A 81 -3.66 4.37 -0.21
C GLU A 81 -5.07 4.65 -0.75
N TYR A 82 -5.64 3.64 -1.39
CA TYR A 82 -7.06 3.54 -1.66
C TYR A 82 -7.64 2.41 -0.81
N HIS A 83 -8.62 2.75 0.02
CA HIS A 83 -9.16 1.85 1.02
C HIS A 83 -10.63 1.52 0.72
N LEU A 84 -10.94 0.23 0.58
CA LEU A 84 -12.30 -0.28 0.46
C LEU A 84 -12.83 -0.62 1.84
N GLN A 85 -13.75 0.16 2.38
CA GLN A 85 -14.32 -0.14 3.71
C GLN A 85 -15.27 -1.35 3.69
N PRO A 86 -15.55 -1.97 4.86
CA PRO A 86 -16.49 -3.09 4.97
C PRO A 86 -17.91 -2.80 4.46
N ASN A 87 -18.30 -1.52 4.43
CA ASN A 87 -19.57 -1.06 3.87
C ASN A 87 -19.57 -0.90 2.34
N GLY A 88 -18.49 -1.31 1.66
CA GLY A 88 -18.33 -1.22 0.21
C GLY A 88 -17.90 0.16 -0.31
N ARG A 89 -17.62 1.13 0.56
CA ARG A 89 -17.24 2.49 0.15
C ARG A 89 -15.74 2.62 -0.05
N TRP A 90 -15.34 3.26 -1.14
CA TRP A 90 -13.95 3.59 -1.43
C TRP A 90 -13.54 4.94 -0.84
N TYR A 91 -12.36 4.98 -0.23
CA TYR A 91 -11.74 6.18 0.29
C TYR A 91 -10.36 6.37 -0.33
N ASN A 92 -10.06 7.59 -0.75
CA ASN A 92 -8.71 8.02 -1.07
C ASN A 92 -8.09 8.56 0.22
N CYS A 93 -7.07 7.86 0.72
CA CYS A 93 -6.43 8.11 2.00
C CYS A 93 -5.31 9.16 1.92
N GLY A 94 -5.30 9.97 0.86
CA GLY A 94 -4.47 11.16 0.74
C GLY A 94 -3.09 10.92 0.15
N SER A 95 -2.25 11.94 0.26
CA SER A 95 -0.95 12.01 -0.41
C SER A 95 0.19 11.43 0.45
N PRO A 96 1.36 11.19 -0.18
CA PRO A 96 2.62 10.83 0.47
C PRO A 96 3.12 11.66 1.66
N SER A 97 2.42 12.69 2.10
CA SER A 97 2.77 13.50 3.27
C SER A 97 1.80 13.33 4.45
N HIS A 98 0.74 12.53 4.27
CA HIS A 98 -0.39 12.39 5.22
C HIS A 98 -0.59 10.95 5.70
N TYR A 99 0.51 10.21 5.85
CA TYR A 99 0.55 8.79 6.20
C TYR A 99 -0.08 8.36 7.52
N ARG A 100 -0.76 9.24 8.26
CA ARG A 100 -1.26 8.96 9.61
C ARG A 100 -2.61 9.59 9.95
N THR A 101 -3.33 10.21 9.00
CA THR A 101 -4.39 11.17 9.40
C THR A 101 -5.82 10.81 9.04
N ASP A 102 -6.08 9.76 8.26
CA ASP A 102 -7.46 9.37 7.97
C ASP A 102 -7.86 8.08 8.71
N SER A 103 -8.73 8.23 9.71
CA SER A 103 -9.27 7.12 10.51
C SER A 103 -10.14 6.14 9.71
N ARG A 104 -10.43 6.46 8.44
CA ARG A 104 -11.19 5.62 7.51
C ARG A 104 -10.31 4.67 6.69
N CYS A 105 -9.01 4.69 6.92
CA CYS A 105 -7.98 3.96 6.19
C CYS A 105 -7.32 2.92 7.09
N SER A 106 -6.33 2.19 6.57
CA SER A 106 -5.70 1.06 7.27
C SER A 106 -5.15 1.40 8.66
N ASP A 107 -4.60 2.60 8.86
CA ASP A 107 -4.07 3.06 10.15
C ASP A 107 -5.15 3.56 11.13
N GLY A 108 -6.42 3.60 10.70
CA GLY A 108 -7.55 4.06 11.50
C GLY A 108 -8.24 2.98 12.35
N TYR A 109 -7.90 1.71 12.13
CA TYR A 109 -8.54 0.58 12.80
C TYR A 109 -7.55 -0.15 13.71
N SER A 110 -8.03 -0.66 14.84
CA SER A 110 -7.20 -1.47 15.74
C SER A 110 -6.84 -2.80 15.08
N GLU A 111 -5.58 -3.20 15.24
CA GLU A 111 -5.04 -4.46 14.76
C GLU A 111 -5.71 -5.67 15.43
N ALA A 112 -6.36 -5.47 16.59
CA ALA A 112 -7.19 -6.49 17.24
C ALA A 112 -8.42 -6.91 16.41
N HIS A 113 -8.84 -6.07 15.45
CA HIS A 113 -9.91 -6.37 14.49
C HIS A 113 -9.37 -6.77 13.11
N GLY A 114 -8.06 -6.96 12.98
CA GLY A 114 -7.43 -7.34 11.72
C GLY A 114 -7.84 -8.74 11.24
N SER A 115 -7.97 -8.90 9.92
CA SER A 115 -8.41 -10.14 9.27
C SER A 115 -7.51 -10.48 8.08
N LEU A 116 -7.03 -11.74 8.06
CA LEU A 116 -6.31 -12.31 6.91
C LEU A 116 -7.25 -12.71 5.77
N ASP A 117 -8.55 -12.90 6.05
CA ASP A 117 -9.53 -13.11 4.99
C ASP A 117 -9.71 -11.83 4.18
N ASN A 118 -9.71 -10.67 4.84
CA ASN A 118 -9.69 -9.37 4.16
C ASN A 118 -8.38 -9.14 3.40
N HIS A 119 -7.26 -9.73 3.82
CA HIS A 119 -6.00 -9.69 3.06
C HIS A 119 -6.07 -10.52 1.76
N SER A 120 -6.76 -11.66 1.82
CA SER A 120 -6.81 -12.64 0.74
C SER A 120 -7.88 -12.34 -0.32
N ASN A 121 -8.64 -11.26 -0.13
CA ASN A 121 -9.73 -10.84 -1.01
C ASN A 121 -9.72 -9.33 -1.22
N LEU A 122 -10.30 -8.88 -2.33
CA LEU A 122 -10.57 -7.47 -2.61
C LEU A 122 -12.00 -7.35 -3.15
N GLY A 123 -12.94 -7.00 -2.28
CA GLY A 123 -14.37 -7.15 -2.60
C GLY A 123 -14.71 -8.62 -2.88
N GLU A 124 -15.28 -8.90 -4.05
CA GLU A 124 -15.64 -10.26 -4.48
C GLU A 124 -14.47 -11.03 -5.13
N LEU A 125 -13.34 -10.35 -5.38
CA LEU A 125 -12.19 -10.94 -6.04
C LEU A 125 -11.27 -11.64 -5.03
N SER A 126 -11.14 -12.96 -5.15
CA SER A 126 -10.16 -13.72 -4.36
C SER A 126 -8.76 -13.64 -4.97
N MET A 127 -7.76 -13.38 -4.13
CA MET A 127 -6.34 -13.34 -4.53
C MET A 127 -5.63 -14.70 -4.40
N ILE A 128 -6.29 -15.68 -3.77
CA ILE A 128 -5.74 -17.01 -3.48
C ILE A 128 -6.43 -18.13 -4.25
N TYR A 129 -7.60 -17.85 -4.83
CA TYR A 129 -8.37 -18.80 -5.63
C TYR A 129 -8.61 -18.26 -7.04
N GLY A 130 -8.71 -19.15 -8.02
CA GLY A 130 -8.91 -18.82 -9.44
C GLY A 130 -7.59 -18.71 -10.19
N CYS A 131 -7.20 -19.78 -10.90
CA CYS A 131 -6.01 -19.79 -11.76
C CYS A 131 -6.15 -18.97 -13.05
N ALA A 132 -7.32 -18.35 -13.27
CA ALA A 132 -7.60 -17.43 -14.36
C ALA A 132 -8.42 -16.27 -13.78
N ALA A 133 -7.74 -15.27 -13.21
CA ALA A 133 -8.37 -14.00 -12.91
C ALA A 133 -8.75 -13.35 -14.26
N THR A 134 -10.02 -13.46 -14.63
CA THR A 134 -10.60 -12.88 -15.85
C THR A 134 -11.03 -11.44 -15.62
#